data_AF-A0A1L7XQB5-F1
#
_entry.id   AF-A0A1L7XQB5-F1
#
_cell.length_a   1.000
_cell.length_b   1.000
_cell.length_c   1.000
_cell.angle_alpha   90.00
_cell.angle_beta   90.00
_cell.angle_gamma   90.00
#
_symmetry.space_group_name_H-M   'P 1'
#
loop_
_entity.id
_entity.type
_entity.pdbx_description
1 polymer ?
#
loop_
_entity_poly.entity_id
_entity_poly.type
_entity_poly.pdbx_seq_one_letter_code
_entity_poly.pdbx_strand_id
1 'polypeptide(L)'
;MTDECASPAEERATTRSFNTAFGTEMIRIVVAPEQKCQKVYRIHKSKFCSMIPFFTTVIEQIKALQGAEAGWTNGWSWDPFAFYALTDSLALHSLSDEVINLLQAGQAKTKLWHTNETLSWTWARTKPGCGIRRYLALSLVRSIMVYKDPKDVDPKKRVFTVGTKEIAEMLGKFPDLLVEVLELMRGMDGLKARDPRVAHPCEFHEHWPRKPCGYDNERDLEDNSGENGNVERKKDDGSNEEIKGE
;
A
#
# COMPACT_ATOMS: atom_id res chain seq x y z
N MET A 1 14.15 75.01 33.65
CA MET A 1 13.74 74.38 32.38
C MET A 1 14.83 73.38 32.01
N THR A 2 14.68 72.15 32.48
CA THR A 2 15.59 71.04 32.22
C THR A 2 14.81 70.05 31.34
N ASP A 3 15.09 70.08 30.04
CA ASP A 3 14.57 69.09 29.10
C ASP A 3 15.41 67.81 29.20
N GLU A 4 14.85 66.80 29.85
CA GLU A 4 15.33 65.43 29.82
C GLU A 4 14.99 64.80 28.47
N CYS A 5 15.98 64.68 27.59
CA CYS A 5 15.92 63.81 26.42
C CYS A 5 15.96 62.35 26.88
N ALA A 6 14.80 61.71 26.94
CA ALA A 6 14.68 60.26 27.08
C ALA A 6 15.27 59.56 25.84
N SER A 7 16.33 58.78 26.05
CA SER A 7 16.94 57.92 25.04
C SER A 7 16.01 56.73 24.71
N PRO A 8 15.78 56.40 23.43
CA PRO A 8 14.96 55.25 23.06
C PRO A 8 15.72 53.96 23.39
N ALA A 9 15.15 53.16 24.28
CA ALA A 9 15.65 51.84 24.62
C ALA A 9 15.71 50.97 23.36
N GLU A 10 16.92 50.57 22.97
CA GLU A 10 17.19 49.59 21.92
C GLU A 10 16.44 48.29 22.20
N GLU A 11 15.37 48.06 21.44
CA GLU A 11 14.70 46.77 21.35
C GLU A 11 15.64 45.81 20.60
N ARG A 12 16.58 45.19 21.34
CA ARG A 12 17.47 44.15 20.83
C ARG A 12 16.63 42.98 20.33
N ALA A 13 16.47 42.91 19.01
CA ALA A 13 15.95 41.75 18.31
C ALA A 13 16.77 40.52 18.73
N THR A 14 16.18 39.69 19.59
CA THR A 14 16.74 38.39 19.95
C THR A 14 16.65 37.50 18.71
N THR A 15 17.73 37.46 17.94
CA THR A 15 17.87 36.56 16.80
C THR A 15 17.83 35.12 17.32
N ARG A 16 16.65 34.51 17.28
CA ARG A 16 16.49 33.07 17.51
C ARG A 16 17.45 32.35 16.56
N SER A 17 18.28 31.46 17.12
CA SER A 17 19.20 30.68 16.30
C SER A 17 18.41 29.92 15.23
N PHE A 18 18.99 29.81 14.04
CA PHE A 18 18.35 29.14 12.90
C PHE A 18 17.83 27.74 13.26
N ASN A 19 18.60 26.98 14.06
CA ASN A 19 18.20 25.66 14.54
C ASN A 19 17.01 25.70 15.51
N THR A 20 16.88 26.76 16.32
CA THR A 20 15.71 26.96 17.18
C THR A 20 14.46 27.28 16.36
N ALA A 21 14.61 27.95 15.21
CA ALA A 21 13.48 28.33 14.36
C ALA A 21 13.00 27.19 13.45
N PHE A 22 13.91 26.35 12.95
CA PHE A 22 13.60 25.34 11.92
C PHE A 22 13.83 23.89 12.36
N GLY A 23 14.39 23.64 13.54
CA GLY A 23 14.76 22.31 14.00
C GLY A 23 15.89 21.68 13.16
N THR A 24 16.37 20.52 13.61
CA THR A 24 17.49 19.80 12.99
C THR A 24 17.03 18.68 12.03
N GLU A 25 15.76 18.29 12.09
CA GLU A 25 15.20 17.23 11.25
C GLU A 25 14.93 17.72 9.82
N MET A 26 15.45 17.00 8.83
CA MET A 26 15.32 17.32 7.41
C MET A 26 14.59 16.22 6.65
N ILE A 27 13.65 16.60 5.79
CA ILE A 27 13.02 15.75 4.79
C ILE A 27 13.82 15.89 3.48
N ARG A 28 14.10 14.77 2.84
CA ARG A 28 14.78 14.73 1.54
C ARG A 28 13.76 14.36 0.45
N ILE A 29 13.42 15.31 -0.41
CA ILE A 29 12.55 15.10 -1.57
C ILE A 29 13.45 14.90 -2.79
N VAL A 30 13.38 13.74 -3.42
CA VAL A 30 14.16 13.43 -4.62
C VAL A 30 13.24 13.53 -5.82
N VAL A 31 13.45 14.53 -6.66
CA VAL A 31 12.70 14.72 -7.90
C VAL A 31 13.56 14.22 -9.05
N ALA A 32 13.13 13.12 -9.67
CA ALA A 32 13.79 12.53 -10.82
C ALA A 32 12.87 12.64 -12.05
N PRO A 33 13.12 13.57 -12.98
CA PRO A 33 12.65 13.37 -14.35
C PRO A 33 13.51 12.24 -14.94
N GLU A 34 12.88 11.35 -15.69
CA GLU A 34 13.47 10.09 -16.15
C GLU A 34 14.97 10.17 -16.54
N GLN A 35 15.74 9.30 -15.88
CA GLN A 35 17.01 8.69 -16.28
C GLN A 35 18.36 9.40 -16.18
N LYS A 36 18.55 10.71 -15.96
CA LYS A 36 19.95 11.23 -15.86
C LYS A 36 20.33 12.22 -14.76
N CYS A 37 19.39 12.92 -14.12
CA CYS A 37 19.72 13.86 -13.04
C CYS A 37 18.67 13.83 -11.92
N GLN A 38 19.01 13.21 -10.79
CA GLN A 38 18.18 13.33 -9.57
C GLN A 38 18.42 14.69 -8.93
N LYS A 39 17.38 15.54 -8.85
CA LYS A 39 17.42 16.75 -8.03
C LYS A 39 16.99 16.39 -6.62
N VAL A 40 17.82 16.74 -5.65
CA VAL A 40 17.56 16.49 -4.24
C VAL A 40 17.24 17.81 -3.56
N TYR A 41 16.01 17.93 -3.05
CA TYR A 41 15.59 19.04 -2.21
C TYR A 41 15.66 18.59 -0.75
N ARG A 42 16.31 19.38 0.10
CA ARG A 42 16.34 19.16 1.55
C ARG A 42 15.50 20.25 2.19
N ILE A 43 14.46 19.86 2.91
CA ILE A 43 13.52 20.79 3.53
C ILE A 43 13.44 20.47 5.02
N HIS A 44 13.48 21.49 5.88
CA HIS A 44 13.27 21.29 7.32
C HIS A 44 11.88 20.70 7.55
N LYS A 45 11.83 19.58 8.28
CA LYS A 45 10.58 18.84 8.55
C LYS A 45 9.55 19.73 9.23
N SER A 46 9.96 20.49 10.24
CA SER A 46 9.10 21.46 10.94
C SER A 46 8.46 22.46 9.98
N LYS A 47 9.24 22.99 9.02
CA LYS A 47 8.78 23.97 8.05
C LYS A 47 7.85 23.33 7.02
N PHE A 48 8.21 22.17 6.51
CA PHE A 48 7.38 21.40 5.57
C PHE A 48 6.03 21.04 6.19
N CYS A 49 6.03 20.51 7.41
CA CYS A 49 4.84 20.19 8.18
C CYS A 49 4.02 21.44 8.55
N SER A 50 4.66 22.58 8.83
CA SER A 50 3.95 23.84 9.08
C SER A 50 3.30 24.43 7.82
N MET A 51 3.92 24.22 6.66
CA MET A 51 3.42 24.71 5.38
C MET A 51 2.32 23.83 4.81
N ILE A 52 2.38 22.53 5.12
CA ILE A 52 1.40 21.55 4.68
C ILE A 52 0.95 20.78 5.93
N PRO A 53 0.02 21.37 6.72
CA PRO A 53 -0.47 20.76 7.96
C PRO A 53 -0.98 19.33 7.78
N PHE A 54 -1.45 19.01 6.57
CA PHE A 54 -1.88 17.68 6.16
C PHE A 54 -0.81 16.59 6.36
N PHE A 55 0.48 16.87 6.12
CA PHE A 55 1.53 15.87 6.38
C PHE A 55 1.72 15.59 7.86
N THR A 56 1.53 16.59 8.73
CA THR A 56 1.54 16.37 10.18
C THR A 56 0.41 15.43 10.56
N THR A 57 -0.81 15.69 10.06
CA THR A 57 -1.98 14.84 10.31
C THR A 57 -1.78 13.42 9.79
N VAL A 58 -1.23 13.25 8.59
CA VAL A 58 -0.95 11.91 8.04
C VAL A 58 0.15 11.21 8.83
N ILE A 59 1.22 11.89 9.23
CA ILE A 59 2.29 11.30 10.06
C ILE A 59 1.75 10.91 11.44
N GLU A 60 0.93 11.76 12.06
CA GLU A 60 0.28 11.45 13.34
C GLU A 60 -0.75 10.33 13.20
N GLN A 61 -1.47 10.25 12.07
CA GLN A 61 -2.40 9.16 11.78
C GLN A 61 -1.68 7.86 11.45
N ILE A 62 -0.54 7.87 10.77
CA ILE A 62 0.33 6.69 10.59
C ILE A 62 0.74 6.16 11.97
N LYS A 63 1.14 7.06 12.88
CA LYS A 63 1.47 6.71 14.27
C LYS A 63 0.25 6.28 15.09
N ALA A 64 -0.93 6.85 14.84
CA ALA A 64 -2.16 6.54 15.56
C ALA A 64 -2.84 5.27 15.04
N LEU A 65 -2.69 4.93 13.76
CA LEU A 65 -3.13 3.65 13.18
C LEU A 65 -2.29 2.47 13.67
N GLN A 66 -1.08 2.73 14.17
CA GLN A 66 -0.34 1.78 15.01
C GLN A 66 -0.98 1.59 16.40
N GLY A 67 -2.07 2.31 16.75
CA GLY A 67 -2.66 2.32 18.09
C GLY A 67 -4.20 2.39 18.26
N ALA A 68 -5.04 2.84 17.31
CA ALA A 68 -6.49 2.99 17.55
C ALA A 68 -7.40 3.13 16.31
N GLU A 69 -8.68 2.78 16.50
CA GLU A 69 -9.78 2.70 15.51
C GLU A 69 -10.61 4.01 15.41
N ALA A 70 -10.79 4.63 14.23
CA ALA A 70 -11.92 5.54 13.90
C ALA A 70 -12.04 5.96 12.41
N GLY A 71 -13.28 5.97 11.90
CA GLY A 71 -13.75 6.37 10.54
C GLY A 71 -13.34 7.79 10.09
N TRP A 72 -13.28 8.13 8.79
CA TRP A 72 -14.30 8.11 7.74
C TRP A 72 -13.77 7.89 6.29
N THR A 73 -13.65 6.63 5.91
CA THR A 73 -14.05 5.99 4.65
C THR A 73 -14.01 4.54 5.08
N ASN A 74 -15.15 3.91 5.36
CA ASN A 74 -15.13 2.51 5.83
C ASN A 74 -14.14 2.25 7.01
N GLY A 75 -13.95 3.22 7.92
CA GLY A 75 -13.00 3.14 9.06
C GLY A 75 -11.73 4.02 9.00
N TRP A 76 -11.51 4.84 7.96
CA TRP A 76 -10.26 5.61 7.80
C TRP A 76 -10.45 7.13 7.83
N SER A 77 -9.75 7.88 8.68
CA SER A 77 -9.86 9.36 8.73
C SER A 77 -9.24 10.11 7.53
N TRP A 78 -8.76 9.41 6.52
CA TRP A 78 -8.10 9.94 5.32
C TRP A 78 -8.34 9.01 4.12
N ASP A 79 -8.04 9.48 2.90
CA ASP A 79 -8.16 8.70 1.66
C ASP A 79 -6.80 8.07 1.30
N PRO A 80 -6.60 6.75 1.51
CA PRO A 80 -5.34 6.08 1.21
C PRO A 80 -5.01 6.05 -0.28
N PHE A 81 -6.01 6.07 -1.15
CA PHE A 81 -5.79 6.02 -2.59
C PHE A 81 -5.31 7.37 -3.13
N ALA A 82 -5.96 8.46 -2.68
CA ALA A 82 -5.53 9.80 -3.04
C ALA A 82 -4.14 10.11 -2.52
N PHE A 83 -3.85 9.70 -1.28
CA PHE A 83 -2.53 9.88 -0.71
C PHE A 83 -1.47 9.01 -1.39
N TYR A 84 -1.78 7.74 -1.74
CA TYR A 84 -0.87 6.93 -2.54
C TYR A 84 -0.53 7.64 -3.85
N ALA A 85 -1.54 8.10 -4.61
CA ALA A 85 -1.32 8.79 -5.88
C ALA A 85 -0.42 10.02 -5.74
N LEU A 86 -0.56 10.78 -4.63
CA LEU A 86 0.34 11.88 -4.31
C LEU A 86 1.77 11.38 -4.09
N THR A 87 1.97 10.37 -3.24
CA THR A 87 3.30 9.81 -2.96
C THR A 87 3.97 9.24 -4.21
N ASP A 88 3.20 8.58 -5.08
CA ASP A 88 3.65 8.07 -6.37
C ASP A 88 4.11 9.21 -7.29
N SER A 89 3.32 10.29 -7.39
CA SER A 89 3.66 11.48 -8.20
C SER A 89 4.92 12.21 -7.71
N LEU A 90 5.20 12.12 -6.40
CA LEU A 90 6.39 12.70 -5.76
C LEU A 90 7.58 11.72 -5.72
N ALA A 91 7.43 10.52 -6.28
CA ALA A 91 8.43 9.44 -6.24
C ALA A 91 8.90 9.09 -4.81
N LEU A 92 7.98 9.13 -3.84
CA LEU A 92 8.24 8.80 -2.43
C LEU A 92 7.99 7.31 -2.16
N HIS A 93 8.76 6.43 -2.82
CA HIS A 93 8.55 4.98 -2.84
C HIS A 93 8.32 4.35 -1.46
N SER A 94 9.18 4.65 -0.48
CA SER A 94 9.03 4.10 0.88
C SER A 94 7.73 4.50 1.57
N LEU A 95 7.21 5.69 1.25
CA LEU A 95 5.93 6.14 1.79
C LEU A 95 4.76 5.49 1.04
N SER A 96 4.87 5.30 -0.27
CA SER A 96 3.91 4.53 -1.06
C SER A 96 3.79 3.09 -0.55
N ASP A 97 4.92 2.44 -0.27
CA ASP A 97 4.98 1.09 0.32
C ASP A 97 4.25 1.04 1.68
N GLU A 98 4.44 2.05 2.53
CA GLU A 98 3.75 2.12 3.82
C GLU A 98 2.24 2.36 3.69
N VAL A 99 1.82 3.17 2.72
CA VAL A 99 0.39 3.37 2.43
C VAL A 99 -0.26 2.07 1.98
N ILE A 100 0.43 1.25 1.19
CA ILE A 100 -0.04 -0.07 0.80
C ILE A 100 -0.15 -1.02 1.98
N ASN A 101 0.86 -1.04 2.88
CA ASN A 101 0.81 -1.85 4.10
C ASN A 101 -0.43 -1.52 4.92
N LEU A 102 -0.65 -0.23 5.16
CA LEU A 102 -1.83 0.26 5.89
C LEU A 102 -3.10 -0.14 5.15
N LEU A 103 -3.15 0.01 3.82
CA LEU A 103 -4.33 -0.29 3.01
C LEU A 103 -4.70 -1.77 3.12
N GLN A 104 -3.73 -2.66 2.95
CA GLN A 104 -3.90 -4.10 3.12
C GLN A 104 -4.42 -4.42 4.52
N ALA A 105 -3.75 -3.92 5.56
CA ALA A 105 -4.11 -4.19 6.95
C ALA A 105 -5.52 -3.69 7.28
N GLY A 106 -5.86 -2.46 6.89
CA GLY A 106 -7.18 -1.89 7.14
C GLY A 106 -8.28 -2.62 6.37
N GLN A 107 -8.08 -2.98 5.10
CA GLN A 107 -9.06 -3.76 4.34
C GLN A 107 -9.18 -5.21 4.83
N ALA A 108 -8.09 -5.82 5.30
CA ALA A 108 -8.11 -7.13 5.93
C ALA A 108 -8.93 -7.13 7.22
N LYS A 109 -8.81 -6.05 8.02
CA LYS A 109 -9.54 -5.85 9.27
C LYS A 109 -11.02 -5.57 9.03
N THR A 110 -11.34 -4.57 8.20
CA THR A 110 -12.73 -4.13 7.97
C THR A 110 -13.51 -5.03 7.03
N LYS A 111 -12.81 -5.89 6.27
CA LYS A 111 -13.36 -6.72 5.19
C LYS A 111 -13.97 -5.91 4.04
N LEU A 112 -13.73 -4.59 4.00
CA LEU A 112 -14.28 -3.69 3.01
C LEU A 112 -13.34 -3.59 1.81
N TRP A 113 -13.93 -3.63 0.62
CA TRP A 113 -13.22 -3.48 -0.65
C TRP A 113 -13.36 -2.06 -1.18
N HIS A 114 -12.45 -1.69 -2.08
CA HIS A 114 -12.58 -0.44 -2.82
C HIS A 114 -13.74 -0.51 -3.81
N THR A 115 -14.30 0.65 -4.16
CA THR A 115 -15.33 0.76 -5.19
C THR A 115 -14.71 0.86 -6.58
N ASN A 116 -15.53 0.65 -7.62
CA ASN A 116 -15.11 0.88 -9.01
C ASN A 116 -14.69 2.33 -9.28
N GLU A 117 -15.33 3.27 -8.59
CA GLU A 117 -14.99 4.69 -8.66
C GLU A 117 -13.58 4.92 -8.12
N THR A 118 -13.26 4.37 -6.95
CA THR A 118 -11.92 4.42 -6.37
C THR A 118 -10.88 3.77 -7.29
N LEU A 119 -11.17 2.58 -7.83
CA LEU A 119 -10.27 1.92 -8.78
C LEU A 119 -10.03 2.80 -10.00
N SER A 120 -11.10 3.27 -10.66
CA SER A 120 -11.01 4.13 -11.84
C SER A 120 -10.23 5.43 -11.58
N TRP A 121 -10.50 6.05 -10.43
CA TRP A 121 -9.86 7.30 -10.03
C TRP A 121 -8.36 7.10 -9.79
N THR A 122 -7.99 6.02 -9.09
CA THR A 122 -6.61 5.68 -8.74
C THR A 122 -5.82 5.27 -9.97
N TRP A 123 -6.42 4.44 -10.82
CA TRP A 123 -5.79 3.98 -12.05
C TRP A 123 -5.41 5.16 -12.96
N ALA A 124 -6.31 6.12 -13.13
CA ALA A 124 -6.08 7.31 -13.94
C ALA A 124 -4.98 8.26 -13.41
N ARG A 125 -4.52 8.10 -12.15
CA ARG A 125 -3.64 9.06 -11.47
C ARG A 125 -2.31 8.48 -10.99
N THR A 126 -2.09 7.19 -11.20
CA THR A 126 -0.87 6.51 -10.77
C THR A 126 -0.10 6.02 -11.99
N LYS A 127 1.20 5.82 -11.86
CA LYS A 127 2.04 5.35 -12.96
C LYS A 127 1.79 3.86 -13.28
N PRO A 128 1.89 3.43 -14.55
CA PRO A 128 1.84 2.01 -14.90
C PRO A 128 2.85 1.17 -14.12
N GLY A 129 2.44 -0.02 -13.68
CA GLY A 129 3.29 -0.97 -12.95
C GLY A 129 3.59 -0.62 -11.48
N CYS A 130 3.04 0.47 -10.94
CA CYS A 130 3.18 0.77 -9.51
C CYS A 130 2.44 -0.23 -8.61
N GLY A 131 2.83 -0.25 -7.34
CA GLY A 131 2.30 -1.15 -6.32
C GLY A 131 0.78 -1.17 -6.21
N ILE A 132 0.16 0.01 -6.11
CA ILE A 132 -1.30 0.12 -5.96
C ILE A 132 -2.06 -0.40 -7.19
N ARG A 133 -1.52 -0.24 -8.40
CA ARG A 133 -2.18 -0.78 -9.61
C ARG A 133 -2.18 -2.30 -9.58
N ARG A 134 -1.05 -2.93 -9.22
CA ARG A 134 -0.98 -4.38 -9.06
C ARG A 134 -1.92 -4.89 -7.98
N TYR A 135 -2.01 -4.17 -6.85
CA TYR A 135 -2.95 -4.46 -5.76
C TYR A 135 -4.41 -4.42 -6.22
N LEU A 136 -4.80 -3.36 -6.94
CA LEU A 136 -6.15 -3.17 -7.47
C LEU A 136 -6.48 -4.21 -8.56
N ALA A 137 -5.55 -4.51 -9.45
CA ALA A 137 -5.72 -5.52 -10.49
C ALA A 137 -5.93 -6.92 -9.89
N LEU A 138 -5.11 -7.32 -8.92
CA LEU A 138 -5.28 -8.61 -8.23
C LEU A 138 -6.58 -8.67 -7.42
N SER A 139 -7.00 -7.54 -6.84
CA SER A 139 -8.31 -7.44 -6.19
C SER A 139 -9.44 -7.67 -7.18
N LEU A 140 -9.36 -7.07 -8.39
CA LEU A 140 -10.36 -7.27 -9.44
C LEU A 140 -10.38 -8.71 -9.98
N VAL A 141 -9.21 -9.33 -10.18
CA VAL A 141 -9.09 -10.75 -10.52
C VAL A 141 -9.79 -11.60 -9.47
N ARG A 142 -9.58 -11.31 -8.19
CA ARG A 142 -10.29 -11.99 -7.11
C ARG A 142 -11.79 -11.77 -7.18
N SER A 143 -12.27 -10.56 -7.47
CA SER A 143 -13.71 -10.29 -7.65
C SER A 143 -14.30 -11.13 -8.78
N ILE A 144 -13.58 -11.28 -9.89
CA ILE A 144 -13.98 -12.09 -11.05
C ILE A 144 -14.04 -13.57 -10.67
N MET A 145 -13.03 -14.07 -9.95
CA MET A 145 -12.87 -15.51 -9.68
C MET A 145 -13.64 -16.01 -8.46
N VAL A 146 -13.81 -15.18 -7.42
CA VAL A 146 -14.51 -15.56 -6.17
C VAL A 146 -16.03 -15.43 -6.32
N TYR A 147 -16.54 -14.97 -7.46
CA TYR A 147 -17.98 -14.78 -7.72
C TYR A 147 -18.83 -16.07 -7.68
N LYS A 148 -18.20 -17.24 -7.52
CA LYS A 148 -18.86 -18.53 -7.42
C LYS A 148 -18.21 -19.38 -6.32
N ASP A 149 -18.53 -19.12 -5.05
CA ASP A 149 -18.61 -20.26 -4.12
C ASP A 149 -20.00 -20.87 -4.32
N PRO A 150 -20.13 -21.99 -5.06
CA PRO A 150 -21.43 -22.64 -5.28
C PRO A 150 -22.07 -23.15 -3.98
N LYS A 151 -21.34 -23.14 -2.86
CA LYS A 151 -21.85 -23.55 -1.55
C LYS A 151 -22.40 -22.40 -0.72
N ASP A 152 -22.15 -21.14 -1.09
CA ASP A 152 -22.65 -19.99 -0.35
C ASP A 152 -24.01 -19.56 -0.92
N VAL A 153 -25.06 -20.01 -0.24
CA VAL A 153 -26.46 -19.90 -0.68
C VAL A 153 -26.98 -18.46 -0.61
N ASP A 154 -26.26 -17.57 0.10
CA ASP A 154 -26.68 -16.18 0.30
C ASP A 154 -25.98 -15.23 -0.70
N PRO A 155 -26.63 -14.85 -1.81
CA PRO A 155 -26.07 -13.90 -2.77
C PRO A 155 -25.79 -12.51 -2.15
N LYS A 156 -26.32 -12.18 -0.96
CA LYS A 156 -26.07 -10.93 -0.26
C LYS A 156 -24.80 -10.94 0.59
N LYS A 157 -24.23 -12.12 0.87
CA LYS A 157 -22.91 -12.25 1.52
C LYS A 157 -21.73 -12.17 0.56
N ARG A 158 -21.99 -11.97 -0.74
CA ARG A 158 -20.95 -11.72 -1.74
C ARG A 158 -20.16 -10.48 -1.33
N VAL A 159 -18.95 -10.71 -0.85
CA VAL A 159 -18.05 -9.67 -0.34
C VAL A 159 -17.63 -8.69 -1.45
N PHE A 160 -17.90 -9.03 -2.72
CA PHE A 160 -17.75 -8.14 -3.87
C PHE A 160 -19.09 -7.97 -4.60
N THR A 161 -19.59 -6.75 -4.60
CA THR A 161 -20.88 -6.36 -5.21
C THR A 161 -20.76 -5.94 -6.67
N VAL A 162 -19.56 -5.88 -7.23
CA VAL A 162 -19.35 -5.38 -8.60
C VAL A 162 -19.89 -6.38 -9.62
N GLY A 163 -20.86 -5.95 -10.42
CA GLY A 163 -21.47 -6.74 -11.47
C GLY A 163 -20.55 -6.91 -12.68
N THR A 164 -20.72 -8.03 -13.41
CA THR A 164 -19.92 -8.34 -14.62
C THR A 164 -19.93 -7.20 -15.65
N LYS A 165 -21.07 -6.51 -15.82
CA LYS A 165 -21.20 -5.37 -16.74
C LYS A 165 -20.28 -4.23 -16.34
N GLU A 166 -20.23 -3.90 -15.05
CA GLU A 166 -19.42 -2.80 -14.52
C GLU A 166 -17.92 -3.13 -14.61
N ILE A 167 -17.54 -4.40 -14.39
CA ILE A 167 -16.18 -4.89 -14.65
C ILE A 167 -15.83 -4.72 -16.12
N ALA A 168 -16.70 -5.17 -17.03
CA ALA A 168 -16.45 -5.06 -18.47
C ALA A 168 -16.29 -3.60 -18.93
N GLU A 169 -17.13 -2.69 -18.43
CA GLU A 169 -17.02 -1.25 -18.68
C GLU A 169 -15.69 -0.68 -18.18
N MET A 170 -15.27 -1.07 -16.97
CA MET A 170 -13.99 -0.64 -16.40
C MET A 170 -12.79 -1.14 -17.22
N LEU A 171 -12.77 -2.41 -17.60
CA LEU A 171 -11.72 -3.00 -18.42
C LEU A 171 -11.69 -2.39 -19.84
N GLY A 172 -12.86 -2.03 -20.39
CA GLY A 172 -12.94 -1.30 -21.65
C GLY A 172 -12.43 0.14 -21.56
N LYS A 173 -12.61 0.79 -20.41
CA LYS A 173 -12.11 2.15 -20.14
C LYS A 173 -10.58 2.20 -19.97
N PHE A 174 -9.97 1.16 -19.40
CA PHE A 174 -8.55 1.07 -19.13
C PHE A 174 -7.93 -0.18 -19.79
N PRO A 175 -7.50 -0.09 -21.06
CA PRO A 175 -6.93 -1.25 -21.78
C PRO A 175 -5.68 -1.82 -21.11
N ASP A 176 -4.88 -1.00 -20.44
CA ASP A 176 -3.70 -1.43 -19.67
C ASP A 176 -4.09 -2.24 -18.42
N LEU A 177 -5.18 -1.88 -17.73
CA LEU A 177 -5.76 -2.70 -16.67
C LEU A 177 -6.23 -4.06 -17.19
N LEU A 178 -6.86 -4.11 -18.36
CA LEU A 178 -7.28 -5.36 -18.98
C LEU A 178 -6.08 -6.28 -19.22
N VAL A 179 -4.98 -5.76 -19.74
CA VAL A 179 -3.75 -6.54 -19.94
C VAL A 179 -3.23 -7.07 -18.60
N GLU A 180 -3.13 -6.22 -17.57
CA GLU A 180 -2.63 -6.62 -16.25
C GLU A 180 -3.52 -7.69 -15.58
N VAL A 181 -4.84 -7.57 -15.71
CA VAL A 181 -5.80 -8.58 -15.25
C VAL A 181 -5.63 -9.90 -15.99
N LEU A 182 -5.49 -9.87 -17.32
CA LEU A 182 -5.30 -11.08 -18.11
C LEU A 182 -3.96 -11.75 -17.81
N GLU A 183 -2.90 -10.97 -17.57
CA GLU A 183 -1.59 -11.48 -17.16
C GLU A 183 -1.65 -12.15 -15.79
N LEU A 184 -2.31 -11.53 -14.81
CA LEU A 184 -2.51 -12.11 -13.48
C LEU A 184 -3.34 -13.40 -13.54
N MET A 185 -4.32 -13.49 -14.44
CA MET A 185 -5.13 -14.70 -14.63
C MET A 185 -4.37 -15.82 -15.36
N ARG A 186 -3.38 -15.48 -16.19
CA ARG A 186 -2.55 -16.48 -16.88
C ARG A 186 -1.64 -17.18 -15.86
N GLY A 187 -1.73 -18.50 -15.80
CA GLY A 187 -0.98 -19.33 -14.84
C GLY A 187 -1.73 -19.62 -13.54
N MET A 188 -2.98 -19.17 -13.41
CA MET A 188 -3.85 -19.54 -12.30
C MET A 188 -4.60 -20.87 -12.54
N ASP A 189 -4.03 -21.81 -13.29
CA ASP A 189 -4.68 -23.04 -13.79
C ASP A 189 -5.43 -23.84 -12.70
N GLY A 190 -6.70 -23.50 -12.48
CA GLY A 190 -7.52 -24.06 -11.40
C GLY A 190 -7.18 -23.57 -9.98
N LEU A 191 -6.20 -22.69 -9.82
CA LEU A 191 -5.81 -22.10 -8.53
C LEU A 191 -6.76 -20.97 -8.14
N LYS A 192 -7.07 -20.89 -6.84
CA LYS A 192 -7.86 -19.78 -6.29
C LYS A 192 -7.06 -18.49 -6.34
N ALA A 193 -7.70 -17.39 -6.73
CA ALA A 193 -7.12 -16.06 -6.60
C ALA A 193 -6.69 -15.79 -5.16
N ARG A 194 -5.40 -15.48 -4.98
CA ARG A 194 -4.84 -15.05 -3.70
C ARG A 194 -5.60 -13.81 -3.24
N ASP A 195 -5.87 -13.72 -1.94
CA ASP A 195 -6.48 -12.53 -1.37
C ASP A 195 -5.40 -11.45 -1.19
N PRO A 196 -5.43 -10.34 -1.96
CA PRO A 196 -4.38 -9.33 -1.89
C PRO A 196 -4.29 -8.66 -0.51
N ARG A 197 -5.31 -8.76 0.34
CA ARG A 197 -5.31 -8.21 1.70
C ARG A 197 -4.45 -9.00 2.68
N VAL A 198 -4.13 -10.26 2.36
CA VAL A 198 -3.26 -11.14 3.18
C VAL A 198 -2.03 -11.62 2.41
N ALA A 199 -1.90 -11.21 1.15
CA ALA A 199 -0.71 -11.45 0.36
C ALA A 199 0.50 -10.70 0.96
N HIS A 200 1.70 -11.19 0.68
CA HIS A 200 2.90 -10.62 1.26
C HIS A 200 3.04 -9.16 0.82
N PRO A 201 3.29 -8.19 1.72
CA PRO A 201 3.26 -6.77 1.34
C PRO A 201 4.22 -6.41 0.21
N CYS A 202 5.38 -7.08 0.17
CA CYS A 202 6.39 -6.87 -0.86
C CYS A 202 5.89 -7.19 -2.28
N GLU A 203 4.83 -7.98 -2.45
CA GLU A 203 4.22 -8.20 -3.77
C GLU A 203 3.71 -6.90 -4.40
N PHE A 204 3.39 -5.90 -3.57
CA PHE A 204 2.83 -4.62 -3.96
C PHE A 204 3.75 -3.43 -3.64
N HIS A 205 4.96 -3.68 -3.16
CA HIS A 205 5.93 -2.61 -2.97
C HIS A 205 6.64 -2.25 -4.28
N GLU A 206 7.08 -1.01 -4.41
CA GLU A 206 7.67 -0.53 -5.68
C GLU A 206 9.07 -1.10 -5.95
N HIS A 207 9.73 -1.64 -4.93
CA HIS A 207 11.03 -2.27 -5.08
C HIS A 207 10.97 -3.71 -5.63
N TRP A 208 9.77 -4.29 -5.74
CA TRP A 208 9.57 -5.63 -6.30
C TRP A 208 9.86 -5.69 -7.81
N PRO A 209 10.53 -6.74 -8.33
CA PRO A 209 11.15 -7.88 -7.63
C PRO A 209 12.65 -7.67 -7.32
N ARG A 210 13.18 -6.44 -7.42
CA ARG A 210 14.61 -6.20 -7.66
C ARG A 210 15.44 -5.86 -6.43
N LYS A 211 14.85 -5.52 -5.29
CA LYS A 211 15.60 -5.24 -4.05
C LYS A 211 14.97 -5.92 -2.84
N PRO A 212 15.78 -6.38 -1.85
CA PRO A 212 15.26 -6.91 -0.60
C PRO A 212 14.49 -5.84 0.14
N CYS A 213 13.30 -6.21 0.63
CA CYS A 213 12.50 -5.34 1.47
C CYS A 213 13.04 -5.34 2.89
N GLY A 214 12.94 -4.21 3.60
CA GLY A 214 13.21 -4.19 5.04
C GLY A 214 12.25 -5.07 5.86
N TYR A 215 11.12 -5.48 5.27
CA TYR A 215 10.09 -6.31 5.91
C TYR A 215 10.52 -7.76 6.14
N ASP A 216 11.43 -8.28 5.31
CA ASP A 216 11.85 -9.69 5.38
C ASP A 216 12.85 -9.93 6.53
N ASN A 217 13.53 -8.89 7.01
CA ASN A 217 14.59 -9.05 8.00
C ASN A 217 14.09 -9.37 9.42
N GLU A 218 12.79 -9.24 9.71
CA GLU A 218 12.26 -9.42 11.07
C GLU A 218 11.50 -10.75 11.26
N ARG A 219 10.95 -11.37 10.21
CA ARG A 219 10.14 -12.62 10.38
C ARG A 219 10.92 -13.91 10.21
N ASP A 220 12.02 -13.91 9.47
CA ASP A 220 12.85 -15.12 9.28
C ASP A 220 13.61 -15.54 10.56
N LEU A 221 13.53 -14.74 11.64
CA LEU A 221 14.13 -15.06 12.94
C LEU A 221 13.17 -15.77 13.90
N GLU A 222 11.85 -15.77 13.67
CA GLU A 222 10.89 -16.38 14.60
C GLU A 222 10.36 -17.76 14.14
N ASP A 223 10.33 -18.05 12.84
CA ASP A 223 9.75 -19.31 12.31
C ASP A 223 10.71 -20.52 12.27
N ASN A 224 11.95 -20.39 12.73
CA ASN A 224 12.93 -21.49 12.69
C ASN A 224 13.12 -22.23 14.04
N SER A 225 12.17 -22.11 14.97
CA SER A 225 12.28 -22.71 16.31
C SER A 225 11.26 -23.81 16.64
N GLY A 226 10.37 -24.20 15.72
CA GLY A 226 9.30 -25.13 16.10
C GLY A 226 8.68 -25.94 14.98
N GLU A 227 9.42 -26.85 14.33
CA GLU A 227 8.84 -28.09 13.79
C GLU A 227 9.92 -29.12 13.40
N ASN A 228 10.55 -29.74 14.41
CA ASN A 228 11.07 -31.10 14.26
C ASN A 228 9.89 -32.08 14.36
N GLY A 229 9.01 -32.05 13.34
CA GLY A 229 7.90 -32.96 13.14
C GLY A 229 8.34 -34.17 12.33
N ASN A 230 8.64 -35.24 13.05
CA ASN A 230 8.91 -36.62 12.61
C ASN A 230 8.14 -37.04 11.33
N VAL A 231 8.80 -37.06 10.17
CA VAL A 231 8.26 -37.67 8.94
C VAL A 231 8.51 -39.18 9.00
N GLU A 232 7.54 -39.91 9.52
CA GLU A 232 7.44 -41.36 9.31
C GLU A 232 7.26 -41.64 7.82
N ARG A 233 8.32 -42.15 7.18
CA ARG A 233 8.25 -42.78 5.87
C ARG A 233 7.38 -44.02 5.96
N LYS A 234 6.12 -43.93 5.53
CA LYS A 234 5.35 -45.10 5.10
C LYS A 234 6.07 -45.74 3.92
N LYS A 235 6.44 -47.01 4.09
CA LYS A 235 6.89 -47.89 3.02
C LYS A 235 5.69 -48.18 2.13
N ASP A 236 5.84 -47.90 0.84
CA ASP A 236 4.96 -48.39 -0.20
C ASP A 236 5.22 -49.90 -0.37
N ASP A 237 4.30 -50.72 0.13
CA ASP A 237 4.21 -52.12 -0.25
C ASP A 237 3.43 -52.20 -1.57
N GLY A 238 4.16 -52.54 -2.63
CA GLY A 238 3.59 -52.83 -3.93
C GLY A 238 2.77 -54.12 -3.90
N SER A 239 1.56 -54.06 -4.44
CA SER A 239 0.81 -55.23 -4.88
C SER A 239 0.52 -55.11 -6.38
N ASN A 240 1.20 -56.00 -7.09
CA ASN A 240 1.12 -56.37 -8.49
C ASN A 240 -0.30 -56.89 -8.81
N GLU A 241 -1.01 -56.36 -9.80
CA GLU A 241 -2.18 -57.03 -10.39
C GLU A 241 -1.82 -57.58 -11.76
N GLU A 242 -1.83 -58.91 -11.83
CA GLU A 242 -1.74 -59.73 -13.04
C GLU A 242 -2.89 -59.42 -13.99
N ILE A 243 -2.57 -59.01 -15.21
CA ILE A 243 -3.49 -59.09 -16.35
C ILE A 243 -3.43 -60.53 -16.88
N LYS A 244 -4.47 -61.33 -16.59
CA LYS A 244 -4.77 -62.55 -17.33
C LYS A 244 -5.81 -62.21 -18.39
N GLY A 245 -5.45 -62.46 -19.64
CA GLY A 245 -6.35 -62.37 -20.78
C GLY A 245 -7.27 -63.59 -20.87
N GLU A 246 -8.42 -63.35 -21.51
CA GLU A 246 -9.14 -64.22 -22.44
C GLU A 246 -9.83 -63.32 -23.47
#